data_AF-A0A931C6M2-F1
#
_entry.id   AF-A0A931C6M2-F1
#
_cell.length_a   1.000
_cell.length_b   1.000
_cell.length_c   1.000
_cell.angle_alpha   90.00
_cell.angle_beta   90.00
_cell.angle_gamma   90.00
#
_symmetry.space_group_name_H-M   'P 1'
#
loop_
_entity.id
_entity.type
_entity.pdbx_description
1 polymer ?
#
loop_
_entity_poly.entity_id
_entity_poly.type
_entity_poly.pdbx_seq_one_letter_code
_entity_poly.pdbx_strand_id
1 'polypeptide(L)'
;MTQRIDRLAPFALVAVFTVALQTLSLTEFLPLPLPLLIGVGWAAVISFAAYRVSRRPVLSAWLEDTLVALGCVTMALFAFGGAVGLLLLNTAMDSSSITAESMVVMFLPSIPIAIAANVPTELVIIPALLILGWRPGTRRILLVVAAALYFVHRVWSYLTFVSDRLDFAAAEQSTTRMTAAEKQQFSEALHLDDPRWILNLLIFAVFLLAAFFSRLRENE
;
A
#
# COMPACT_ATOMS: atom_id res chain seq x y z
N MET A 1 21.38 21.86 17.29
CA MET A 1 20.67 21.81 15.98
C MET A 1 20.12 20.41 15.70
N THR A 2 20.91 19.35 15.91
CA THR A 2 20.54 17.92 15.81
C THR A 2 19.27 17.53 16.56
N GLN A 3 19.10 17.92 17.83
CA GLN A 3 17.88 17.60 18.61
C GLN A 3 16.57 18.18 18.04
N ARG A 4 16.61 19.32 17.34
CA ARG A 4 15.41 19.88 16.69
C ARG A 4 15.07 19.13 15.41
N ILE A 5 16.09 18.77 14.62
CA ILE A 5 15.92 17.98 13.39
C ILE A 5 15.33 16.61 13.73
N ASP A 6 15.85 15.94 14.75
CA ASP A 6 15.34 14.63 15.18
C ASP A 6 13.87 14.68 15.64
N ARG A 7 13.40 15.80 16.19
CA ARG A 7 12.01 15.96 16.63
C ARG A 7 11.05 16.26 15.49
N LEU A 8 11.50 16.96 14.44
CA LEU A 8 10.65 17.40 13.33
C LEU A 8 10.66 16.43 12.14
N ALA A 9 11.73 15.64 12.00
CA ALA A 9 11.89 14.66 10.94
C ALA A 9 10.69 13.69 10.75
N PRO A 10 10.07 13.08 11.79
CA PRO A 10 8.97 12.15 11.56
C PRO A 10 7.73 12.86 10.98
N PHE A 11 7.48 14.10 11.40
CA PHE A 11 6.39 14.92 10.86
C PHE A 11 6.62 15.30 9.41
N ALA A 12 7.86 15.65 9.05
CA ALA A 12 8.23 15.93 7.66
C ALA A 12 8.07 14.69 6.77
N LEU A 13 8.49 13.51 7.25
CA LEU A 13 8.33 12.25 6.51
C LEU A 13 6.86 11.90 6.30
N VAL A 14 6.02 12.03 7.34
CA VAL A 14 4.57 11.85 7.23
C VAL A 14 3.96 12.83 6.23
N ALA A 15 4.33 14.11 6.29
CA ALA A 15 3.83 15.11 5.36
C ALA A 15 4.19 14.77 3.91
N VAL A 16 5.46 14.46 3.64
CA VAL A 16 5.92 14.08 2.28
C VAL A 16 5.18 12.84 1.79
N PHE A 17 5.13 11.80 2.62
CA PHE A 17 4.48 10.54 2.29
C PHE A 17 2.98 10.73 1.98
N THR A 18 2.23 11.31 2.91
CA THR A 18 0.78 11.45 2.80
C THR A 18 0.41 12.43 1.69
N VAL A 19 1.07 13.59 1.59
CA VAL A 19 0.74 14.58 0.56
C VAL A 19 1.00 14.03 -0.83
N ALA A 20 2.15 13.39 -1.07
CA ALA A 20 2.47 12.86 -2.38
C ALA A 20 1.50 11.74 -2.80
N LEU A 21 1.25 10.77 -1.92
CA LEU A 21 0.35 9.66 -2.26
C LEU A 21 -1.10 10.11 -2.43
N GLN A 22 -1.60 10.99 -1.56
CA GLN A 22 -2.96 11.52 -1.69
C GLN A 22 -3.15 12.40 -2.91
N THR A 23 -2.11 13.16 -3.28
CA THR A 23 -2.15 13.94 -4.51
C THR A 23 -2.28 13.01 -5.71
N LEU A 24 -1.37 12.04 -5.84
CA LEU A 24 -1.41 11.08 -6.94
C LEU A 24 -2.71 10.28 -7.00
N SER A 25 -3.26 9.88 -5.85
CA SER A 25 -4.49 9.07 -5.81
C SER A 25 -5.76 9.84 -6.16
N LEU A 26 -5.79 11.17 -5.94
CA LEU A 26 -7.00 11.99 -6.08
C LEU A 26 -6.97 12.91 -7.30
N THR A 27 -5.82 13.11 -7.95
CA THR A 27 -5.70 14.01 -9.11
C THR A 27 -6.55 13.60 -10.31
N GLU A 28 -6.93 12.33 -10.42
CA GLU A 28 -7.87 11.88 -11.45
C GLU A 28 -9.31 12.34 -11.20
N PHE A 29 -9.67 12.54 -9.93
CA PHE A 29 -11.05 12.80 -9.51
C PHE A 29 -11.29 14.27 -9.14
N LEU A 30 -10.24 14.99 -8.74
CA LEU A 30 -10.32 16.35 -8.23
C LEU A 30 -9.28 17.25 -8.90
N PRO A 31 -9.65 18.46 -9.32
CA PRO A 31 -8.69 19.42 -9.88
C PRO A 31 -7.73 19.93 -8.80
N LEU A 32 -6.51 20.28 -9.21
CA LEU A 32 -5.60 21.02 -8.34
C LEU A 32 -6.21 22.38 -7.99
N PRO A 33 -6.08 22.86 -6.73
CA PRO A 33 -5.19 22.37 -5.66
C PRO A 33 -5.85 21.42 -4.64
N LEU A 34 -7.06 20.89 -4.87
CA LEU A 34 -7.82 20.16 -3.85
C LEU A 34 -7.12 18.89 -3.30
N PRO A 35 -6.55 17.99 -4.13
CA PRO A 35 -5.81 16.82 -3.64
C PRO A 35 -4.66 17.16 -2.68
N LEU A 36 -3.92 18.23 -2.98
CA LEU A 36 -2.82 18.72 -2.15
C LEU A 36 -3.32 19.18 -0.79
N LEU A 37 -4.41 19.96 -0.76
CA LEU A 37 -5.00 20.45 0.49
C LEU A 37 -5.53 19.29 1.35
N ILE A 38 -6.14 18.28 0.73
CA ILE A 38 -6.60 17.07 1.42
C ILE A 38 -5.39 16.32 2.00
N GLY A 39 -4.33 16.10 1.21
CA GLY A 39 -3.11 15.45 1.67
C GLY A 39 -2.46 16.19 2.84
N VAL A 40 -2.36 17.52 2.78
CA VAL A 40 -1.80 18.35 3.86
C VAL A 40 -2.68 18.29 5.11
N GLY A 41 -4.00 18.44 4.94
CA GLY A 41 -4.96 18.35 6.04
C GLY A 41 -4.89 17.01 6.74
N TRP A 42 -4.84 15.91 5.97
CA TRP A 42 -4.76 14.57 6.52
C TRP A 42 -3.41 14.31 7.21
N ALA A 43 -2.30 14.74 6.61
CA ALA A 43 -0.98 14.65 7.23
C ALA A 43 -0.94 15.35 8.60
N ALA A 44 -1.57 16.52 8.71
CA ALA A 44 -1.68 17.25 9.98
C ALA A 44 -2.53 16.49 11.00
N VAL A 45 -3.69 15.95 10.59
CA VAL A 45 -4.58 15.18 11.47
C VAL A 45 -3.88 13.93 12.02
N ILE A 46 -3.29 13.11 11.15
CA ILE A 46 -2.64 11.87 11.57
C ILE A 46 -1.40 12.17 12.42
N SER A 47 -0.65 13.21 12.07
CA SER A 47 0.50 13.66 12.86
C SER A 47 0.12 14.09 14.26
N PHE A 48 -0.94 14.88 14.38
CA PHE A 48 -1.43 15.34 15.68
C PHE A 48 -1.96 14.18 16.52
N ALA A 49 -2.74 13.27 15.93
CA ALA A 49 -3.26 12.09 16.61
C ALA A 49 -2.14 11.16 17.11
N ALA A 50 -1.20 10.80 16.24
CA ALA A 50 -0.07 9.95 16.59
C ALA A 50 0.82 10.61 17.67
N TYR A 51 1.04 11.92 17.59
CA TYR A 51 1.78 12.67 18.62
C TYR A 51 1.05 12.70 19.98
N ARG A 52 -0.28 12.83 19.98
CA ARG A 52 -1.09 12.77 21.22
C ARG A 52 -1.01 11.39 21.87
N VAL A 53 -0.98 10.33 21.06
CA VAL A 53 -0.82 8.95 21.50
C VAL A 53 0.59 8.68 22.01
N SER A 54 1.64 9.19 21.35
CA SER A 54 3.03 8.93 21.73
C SER A 54 3.39 9.44 23.13
N ARG A 55 2.64 10.42 23.64
CA ARG A 55 2.74 10.90 25.03
C ARG A 55 2.23 9.91 26.08
N ARG A 56 1.52 8.84 25.68
CA ARG A 56 1.01 7.78 26.57
C ARG A 56 1.82 6.50 26.35
N PRO A 57 2.81 6.17 27.21
CA PRO A 57 3.81 5.16 26.90
C PRO A 57 3.23 3.77 26.64
N VAL A 58 2.30 3.32 27.48
CA VAL A 58 1.64 2.00 27.33
C VAL A 58 0.82 1.94 26.04
N LEU A 59 -0.05 2.93 25.82
CA LEU A 59 -0.90 2.98 24.62
C LEU A 59 -0.06 3.09 23.34
N SER A 60 1.01 3.88 23.37
CA SER A 60 1.93 4.03 22.25
C SER A 60 2.62 2.71 21.90
N ALA A 61 3.07 1.94 22.90
CA ALA A 61 3.70 0.64 22.68
C ALA A 61 2.72 -0.36 22.05
N TRP A 62 1.51 -0.46 22.61
CA TRP A 62 0.45 -1.32 22.07
C TRP A 62 0.07 -0.96 20.63
N LEU A 63 -0.11 0.34 20.35
CA LEU A 63 -0.46 0.78 18.99
C LEU A 63 0.68 0.59 18.01
N GLU A 64 1.93 0.84 18.40
CA GLU A 64 3.10 0.57 17.54
C GLU A 64 3.16 -0.92 17.14
N ASP A 65 3.00 -1.84 18.09
CA ASP A 65 3.00 -3.28 17.83
C ASP A 65 1.78 -3.73 17.00
N THR A 66 0.59 -3.21 17.31
CA THR A 66 -0.65 -3.50 16.57
C THR A 66 -0.53 -3.04 15.12
N LEU A 67 -0.01 -1.84 14.88
CA LEU A 67 0.15 -1.30 13.52
C LEU A 67 1.21 -2.08 12.73
N VAL A 68 2.30 -2.54 13.37
CA VAL A 68 3.26 -3.45 12.71
C VAL A 68 2.59 -4.77 12.35
N ALA A 69 1.80 -5.36 13.24
CA ALA A 69 1.08 -6.60 12.96
C ALA A 69 0.07 -6.44 11.82
N LEU A 70 -0.70 -5.34 11.81
CA LEU A 70 -1.59 -5.01 10.69
C LEU A 70 -0.81 -4.81 9.39
N GLY A 71 0.35 -4.12 9.44
CA GLY A 71 1.26 -4.00 8.30
C GLY A 71 1.71 -5.35 7.75
N CYS A 72 2.11 -6.29 8.63
CA CYS A 72 2.43 -7.67 8.23
C CYS A 72 1.26 -8.35 7.54
N VAL A 73 0.06 -8.32 8.13
CA VAL A 73 -1.13 -8.99 7.59
C VAL A 73 -1.48 -8.41 6.22
N THR A 74 -1.51 -7.08 6.10
CA THR A 74 -1.79 -6.41 4.82
C THR A 74 -0.77 -6.79 3.76
N MET A 75 0.53 -6.74 4.06
CA MET A 75 1.56 -7.08 3.08
C MET A 75 1.54 -8.56 2.69
N ALA A 76 1.25 -9.47 3.64
CA ALA A 76 1.05 -10.88 3.34
C ALA A 76 -0.16 -11.10 2.41
N LEU A 77 -1.29 -10.44 2.68
CA LEU A 77 -2.47 -10.50 1.82
C LEU A 77 -2.15 -10.04 0.39
N PHE A 78 -1.37 -8.96 0.23
CA PHE A 78 -0.99 -8.48 -1.10
C PHE A 78 0.04 -9.35 -1.80
N ALA A 79 1.05 -9.82 -1.07
CA ALA A 79 2.07 -10.70 -1.62
C ALA A 79 1.47 -12.03 -2.09
N PHE A 80 0.79 -12.74 -1.19
CA PHE A 80 0.26 -14.06 -1.50
C PHE A 80 -1.01 -13.98 -2.35
N GLY A 81 -1.90 -13.01 -2.10
CA GLY A 81 -3.07 -12.77 -2.95
C GLY A 81 -2.68 -12.36 -4.36
N GLY A 82 -1.65 -11.51 -4.51
CA GLY A 82 -1.09 -11.15 -5.82
C GLY A 82 -0.48 -12.36 -6.54
N ALA A 83 0.33 -13.16 -5.85
CA ALA A 83 0.92 -14.36 -6.42
C ALA A 83 -0.13 -15.39 -6.87
N VAL A 84 -1.17 -15.63 -6.05
CA VAL A 84 -2.29 -16.49 -6.43
C VAL A 84 -3.05 -15.91 -7.61
N GLY A 85 -3.29 -14.59 -7.62
CA GLY A 85 -3.91 -13.89 -8.74
C GLY A 85 -3.15 -14.09 -10.05
N LEU A 86 -1.82 -13.99 -10.04
CA LEU A 86 -0.98 -14.25 -11.21
C LEU A 86 -1.05 -15.71 -11.68
N LEU A 87 -1.05 -16.67 -10.74
CA LEU A 87 -1.18 -18.10 -11.08
C LEU A 87 -2.55 -18.42 -11.71
N LEU A 88 -3.62 -17.87 -11.13
CA LEU A 88 -4.98 -18.01 -11.66
C LEU A 88 -5.10 -17.35 -13.03
N LEU A 89 -4.50 -16.16 -13.20
CA LEU A 89 -4.49 -15.45 -14.47
C LEU A 89 -3.78 -16.27 -15.55
N ASN A 90 -2.57 -16.76 -15.26
CA ASN A 90 -1.81 -17.57 -16.20
C ASN A 90 -2.60 -18.83 -16.62
N THR A 91 -3.20 -19.52 -15.64
CA THR A 91 -4.03 -20.70 -15.90
C THR A 91 -5.28 -20.37 -16.73
N ALA A 92 -5.93 -19.24 -16.47
CA ALA A 92 -7.09 -18.79 -17.22
C ALA A 92 -6.74 -18.43 -18.66
N MET A 93 -5.56 -17.83 -18.89
CA MET A 93 -5.08 -17.45 -20.22
C MET A 93 -4.76 -18.67 -21.10
N ASP A 94 -4.30 -19.77 -20.49
CA ASP A 94 -4.08 -21.06 -21.16
C ASP A 94 -5.38 -21.77 -21.57
N SER A 95 -6.54 -21.36 -21.03
CA SER A 95 -7.83 -21.97 -21.36
C SER A 95 -8.35 -21.54 -22.73
N SER A 96 -8.82 -22.49 -23.54
CA SER A 96 -9.42 -22.24 -24.85
C SER A 96 -10.85 -21.67 -24.79
N SER A 97 -11.47 -21.59 -23.61
CA SER A 97 -12.86 -21.17 -23.43
C SER A 97 -13.04 -19.86 -22.67
N ILE A 98 -11.95 -19.19 -22.27
CA ILE A 98 -12.00 -17.96 -21.48
C ILE A 98 -12.56 -16.78 -22.30
N THR A 99 -13.46 -16.00 -21.70
CA THR A 99 -13.97 -14.73 -22.25
C THR A 99 -13.45 -13.56 -21.41
N ALA A 100 -13.43 -12.35 -21.99
CA ALA A 100 -13.03 -11.15 -21.25
C ALA A 100 -13.96 -10.87 -20.05
N GLU A 101 -15.27 -11.08 -20.22
CA GLU A 101 -16.24 -11.00 -19.11
C GLU A 101 -15.90 -11.95 -17.95
N SER A 102 -15.59 -13.22 -18.26
CA SER A 102 -15.24 -14.21 -17.23
C SER A 102 -13.98 -13.78 -16.45
N MET A 103 -13.02 -13.18 -17.15
CA MET A 103 -11.80 -12.65 -16.55
C MET A 103 -12.11 -11.47 -15.62
N VAL A 104 -12.92 -10.51 -16.06
CA VAL A 104 -13.33 -9.36 -15.24
C VAL A 104 -14.06 -9.82 -13.97
N VAL A 105 -15.01 -10.75 -14.10
CA VAL A 105 -15.78 -11.30 -12.98
C VAL A 105 -14.89 -12.03 -11.97
N MET A 106 -13.84 -12.73 -12.43
CA MET A 106 -12.87 -13.39 -11.54
C MET A 106 -12.09 -12.37 -10.68
N PHE A 107 -11.81 -11.16 -11.19
CA PHE A 107 -11.03 -10.15 -10.47
C PHE A 107 -11.87 -9.15 -9.68
N LEU A 108 -13.14 -8.92 -10.05
CA LEU A 108 -14.02 -7.94 -9.40
C LEU A 108 -14.04 -8.05 -7.86
N PRO A 109 -14.15 -9.27 -7.26
CA PRO A 109 -14.18 -9.42 -5.80
C PRO A 109 -12.88 -9.02 -5.10
N SER A 110 -11.75 -9.01 -5.82
CA SER A 110 -10.45 -8.63 -5.27
C SER A 110 -10.31 -7.11 -5.06
N ILE A 111 -11.06 -6.30 -5.83
CA ILE A 111 -10.95 -4.84 -5.81
C ILE A 111 -11.32 -4.26 -4.43
N PRO A 112 -12.50 -4.59 -3.83
CA PRO A 112 -12.85 -4.08 -2.50
C PRO A 112 -11.86 -4.53 -1.41
N ILE A 113 -11.35 -5.76 -1.49
CA ILE A 113 -10.36 -6.29 -0.55
C ILE A 113 -9.06 -5.50 -0.66
N ALA A 114 -8.60 -5.24 -1.87
CA ALA A 114 -7.38 -4.48 -2.11
C ALA A 114 -7.50 -3.03 -1.64
N ILE A 115 -8.68 -2.41 -1.81
CA ILE A 115 -8.96 -1.07 -1.26
C ILE A 115 -8.96 -1.11 0.26
N ALA A 116 -9.70 -2.05 0.86
CA ALA A 116 -9.84 -2.19 2.31
C ALA A 116 -8.49 -2.46 3.02
N ALA A 117 -7.53 -3.09 2.34
CA ALA A 117 -6.18 -3.31 2.85
C ALA A 117 -5.24 -2.10 2.58
N ASN A 118 -5.26 -1.53 1.37
CA ASN A 118 -4.33 -0.45 1.00
C ASN A 118 -4.66 0.87 1.70
N VAL A 119 -5.94 1.24 1.75
CA VAL A 119 -6.36 2.56 2.23
C VAL A 119 -5.97 2.78 3.69
N PRO A 120 -6.24 1.85 4.64
CA PRO A 120 -5.78 2.01 6.01
C PRO A 120 -4.26 2.02 6.12
N THR A 121 -3.57 1.21 5.30
CA THR A 121 -2.11 1.12 5.32
C THR A 121 -1.46 2.44 4.92
N GLU A 122 -1.97 3.04 3.84
CA GLU A 122 -1.51 4.31 3.28
C GLU A 122 -1.90 5.50 4.16
N LEU A 123 -3.16 5.55 4.63
CA LEU A 123 -3.68 6.73 5.33
C LEU A 123 -3.34 6.74 6.82
N VAL A 124 -3.13 5.58 7.44
CA VAL A 124 -3.03 5.46 8.90
C VAL A 124 -1.79 4.69 9.32
N ILE A 125 -1.60 3.45 8.85
CA ILE A 125 -0.57 2.56 9.41
C ILE A 125 0.84 3.13 9.20
N ILE A 126 1.23 3.39 7.95
CA ILE A 126 2.58 3.89 7.65
C ILE A 126 2.81 5.27 8.30
N PRO A 127 1.91 6.27 8.13
CA PRO A 127 2.11 7.57 8.75
C PRO A 127 2.20 7.52 10.28
N ALA A 128 1.33 6.75 10.93
CA ALA A 128 1.35 6.63 12.39
C ALA A 128 2.62 5.92 12.89
N LEU A 129 3.08 4.88 12.20
CA LEU A 129 4.32 4.17 12.56
C LEU A 129 5.57 5.05 12.46
N LEU A 130 5.62 5.98 11.49
CA LEU A 130 6.72 6.93 11.36
C LEU A 130 6.84 7.88 12.57
N ILE A 131 5.75 8.12 13.30
CA ILE A 131 5.76 8.95 14.52
C ILE A 131 5.87 8.10 15.78
N LEU A 132 5.03 7.06 15.91
CA LEU A 132 4.98 6.21 17.11
C LEU A 132 6.28 5.41 17.29
N GLY A 133 6.83 4.92 16.18
CA GLY A 133 8.09 4.17 16.15
C GLY A 133 9.35 5.05 16.07
N TRP A 134 9.23 6.38 16.25
CA TRP A 134 10.35 7.32 16.13
C TRP A 134 11.26 7.33 17.37
N ARG A 135 11.80 6.16 17.71
CA ARG A 135 12.72 5.95 18.83
C ARG A 135 14.08 5.45 18.34
N PRO A 136 15.20 5.82 18.98
CA PRO A 136 16.50 5.26 18.61
C PRO A 136 16.48 3.73 18.71
N GLY A 137 17.01 3.05 17.68
CA GLY A 137 17.09 1.59 17.64
C GLY A 137 16.81 1.01 16.26
N THR A 138 17.06 -0.29 16.10
CA THR A 138 16.91 -1.04 14.84
C THR A 138 15.48 -0.95 14.29
N ARG A 139 14.47 -0.95 15.18
CA ARG A 139 13.07 -0.90 14.75
C ARG A 139 12.73 0.38 13.99
N ARG A 140 13.24 1.54 14.39
CA ARG A 140 13.02 2.79 13.65
C ARG A 140 13.55 2.70 12.22
N ILE A 141 14.74 2.11 12.04
CA ILE A 141 15.34 1.92 10.72
C ILE A 141 14.43 1.03 9.87
N LEU A 142 13.98 -0.11 10.41
CA LEU A 142 13.09 -1.02 9.73
C LEU A 142 11.75 -0.36 9.34
N LEU A 143 11.14 0.42 10.23
CA LEU A 143 9.89 1.14 9.95
C LEU A 143 10.07 2.20 8.86
N VAL A 144 11.18 2.92 8.85
CA VAL A 144 11.51 3.89 7.80
C VAL A 144 11.75 3.19 6.46
N VAL A 145 12.44 2.05 6.46
CA VAL A 145 12.66 1.23 5.26
C VAL A 145 11.33 0.70 4.73
N ALA A 146 10.46 0.17 5.59
CA ALA A 146 9.12 -0.28 5.20
C ALA A 146 8.30 0.86 4.59
N ALA A 147 8.32 2.05 5.23
CA ALA A 147 7.65 3.24 4.71
C ALA A 147 8.19 3.67 3.34
N ALA A 148 9.51 3.64 3.15
CA ALA A 148 10.14 4.00 1.89
C ALA A 148 9.82 3.00 0.77
N LEU A 149 9.92 1.70 1.04
CA LEU A 149 9.56 0.65 0.10
C LEU A 149 8.07 0.74 -0.29
N TYR A 150 7.20 0.92 0.70
CA TYR A 150 5.77 1.11 0.46
C TYR A 150 5.50 2.38 -0.34
N PHE A 151 6.17 3.50 -0.03
CA PHE A 151 6.04 4.73 -0.80
C PHE A 151 6.40 4.55 -2.28
N VAL A 152 7.57 3.97 -2.55
CA VAL A 152 8.02 3.68 -3.92
C VAL A 152 7.03 2.77 -4.64
N HIS A 153 6.60 1.70 -3.98
CA HIS A 153 5.61 0.76 -4.51
C HIS A 153 4.29 1.45 -4.87
N ARG A 154 3.79 2.35 -4.02
CA ARG A 154 2.54 3.08 -4.25
C ARG A 154 2.67 4.14 -5.33
N VAL A 155 3.73 4.94 -5.33
CA VAL A 155 3.99 5.92 -6.40
C VAL A 155 4.06 5.22 -7.74
N TRP A 156 4.84 4.13 -7.84
CA TRP A 156 4.92 3.35 -9.05
C TRP A 156 3.55 2.78 -9.46
N SER A 157 2.78 2.24 -8.51
CA SER A 157 1.43 1.74 -8.78
C SER A 157 0.48 2.82 -9.32
N TYR A 158 0.55 4.04 -8.78
CA TYR A 158 -0.25 5.16 -9.27
C TYR A 158 0.23 5.70 -10.62
N LEU A 159 1.53 5.63 -10.94
CA LEU A 159 2.01 6.12 -12.23
C LEU A 159 1.77 5.11 -13.37
N THR A 160 1.84 3.81 -13.08
CA THR A 160 1.73 2.76 -14.12
C THR A 160 0.29 2.32 -14.38
N PHE A 161 -0.57 2.21 -13.36
CA PHE A 161 -1.88 1.55 -13.51
C PHE A 161 -3.07 2.53 -13.48
N VAL A 162 -2.83 3.83 -13.47
CA VAL A 162 -3.88 4.86 -13.42
C VAL A 162 -4.68 4.87 -14.72
N SER A 163 -4.01 4.87 -15.88
CA SER A 163 -4.66 4.83 -17.19
C SER A 163 -5.55 3.59 -17.39
N ASP A 164 -5.08 2.44 -16.92
CA ASP A 164 -5.64 1.13 -17.27
C ASP A 164 -6.84 0.75 -16.38
N ARG A 165 -7.08 1.47 -15.28
CA ARG A 165 -8.25 1.25 -14.39
C ARG A 165 -9.57 1.62 -15.06
N LEU A 166 -9.54 2.55 -16.02
CA LEU A 166 -10.74 3.03 -16.70
C LEU A 166 -11.17 2.13 -17.87
N ASP A 167 -10.22 1.39 -18.47
CA ASP A 167 -10.49 0.48 -19.59
C ASP A 167 -11.11 -0.87 -19.17
N PHE A 168 -10.95 -1.27 -17.90
CA PHE A 168 -11.59 -2.47 -17.35
C PHE A 168 -13.12 -2.44 -17.43
N ALA A 169 -13.72 -1.25 -17.34
CA ALA A 169 -15.17 -1.06 -17.47
C ALA A 169 -15.66 -1.21 -18.93
N ALA A 170 -14.80 -0.97 -19.92
CA ALA A 170 -15.13 -1.15 -21.33
C ALA A 170 -15.07 -2.64 -21.75
N ALA A 171 -14.23 -3.43 -21.10
CA ALA A 171 -14.07 -4.88 -21.36
C ALA A 171 -15.20 -5.75 -20.81
N GLU A 172 -15.99 -5.25 -19.85
CA GLU A 172 -17.07 -5.97 -19.15
C GLU A 172 -18.19 -6.45 -20.10
N GLN A 173 -18.29 -5.89 -21.32
CA GLN A 173 -19.38 -6.18 -22.25
C GLN A 173 -19.04 -7.25 -23.31
N SER A 174 -17.81 -7.79 -23.33
CA SER A 174 -17.40 -8.77 -24.36
C SER A 174 -17.66 -10.21 -23.90
N THR A 175 -18.78 -10.76 -24.37
CA THR A 175 -19.20 -12.17 -24.19
C THR A 175 -18.51 -13.13 -25.18
N THR A 176 -17.74 -12.59 -26.13
CA THR A 176 -17.08 -13.37 -27.18
C THR A 176 -15.78 -13.99 -26.67
N ARG A 177 -15.43 -15.18 -27.16
CA ARG A 177 -14.14 -15.81 -26.81
C ARG A 177 -12.98 -14.94 -27.27
N MET A 178 -11.98 -14.80 -26.41
CA MET A 178 -10.80 -14.01 -26.73
C MET A 178 -9.97 -14.70 -27.81
N THR A 179 -9.67 -13.96 -28.86
CA THR A 179 -8.67 -14.32 -29.87
C THR A 179 -7.27 -14.34 -29.25
N ALA A 180 -6.31 -14.98 -29.92
CA ALA A 180 -4.93 -14.99 -29.47
C ALA A 180 -4.32 -13.57 -29.35
N ALA A 181 -4.73 -12.65 -30.22
CA ALA A 181 -4.30 -11.25 -30.19
C ALA A 181 -4.87 -10.50 -28.97
N GLU A 182 -6.16 -10.68 -28.66
CA GLU A 182 -6.78 -10.08 -27.47
C GLU A 182 -6.19 -10.66 -26.18
N LYS A 183 -5.85 -11.96 -26.17
CA LYS A 183 -5.15 -12.57 -25.04
C LYS A 183 -3.77 -11.94 -24.82
N GLN A 184 -3.02 -11.70 -25.88
CA GLN A 184 -1.72 -11.05 -25.77
C GLN A 184 -1.85 -9.61 -25.27
N GLN A 185 -2.82 -8.85 -25.80
CA GLN A 185 -3.09 -7.48 -25.34
C GLN A 185 -3.52 -7.45 -23.86
N PHE A 186 -4.36 -8.40 -23.42
CA PHE A 186 -4.74 -8.52 -22.01
C PHE A 186 -3.56 -8.93 -21.12
N SER A 187 -2.67 -9.80 -21.61
CA SER A 187 -1.45 -10.20 -20.89
C SER A 187 -0.52 -9.00 -20.66
N GLU A 188 -0.37 -8.15 -21.68
CA GLU A 188 0.43 -6.93 -21.63
C GLU A 188 -0.22 -5.88 -20.71
N ALA A 189 -1.54 -5.66 -20.85
CA ALA A 189 -2.28 -4.69 -20.02
C ALA A 189 -2.39 -5.12 -18.54
N LEU A 190 -2.56 -6.40 -18.26
CA LEU A 190 -2.56 -6.94 -16.89
C LEU A 190 -1.17 -7.01 -16.28
N HIS A 191 -0.12 -6.71 -17.06
CA HIS A 191 1.27 -6.78 -16.65
C HIS A 191 1.56 -8.13 -15.99
N LEU A 192 1.39 -9.25 -16.71
CA LEU A 192 1.55 -10.60 -16.13
C LEU A 192 2.91 -10.85 -15.45
N ASP A 193 3.95 -10.09 -15.82
CA ASP A 193 5.27 -10.09 -15.18
C ASP A 193 5.39 -9.16 -13.96
N ASP A 194 4.28 -8.66 -13.44
CA ASP A 194 4.20 -7.62 -12.41
C ASP A 194 4.97 -7.97 -11.13
N PRO A 195 6.07 -7.26 -10.81
CA PRO A 195 6.87 -7.53 -9.62
C PRO A 195 6.30 -6.91 -8.33
N ARG A 196 5.07 -6.36 -8.33
CA ARG A 196 4.45 -5.79 -7.11
C ARG A 196 4.37 -6.80 -5.96
N TRP A 197 4.06 -8.06 -6.24
CA TRP A 197 4.02 -9.10 -5.19
C TRP A 197 5.38 -9.29 -4.52
N ILE A 198 6.49 -9.14 -5.25
CA ILE A 198 7.86 -9.21 -4.73
C ILE A 198 8.12 -8.04 -3.79
N LEU A 199 7.75 -6.82 -4.19
CA LEU A 199 7.87 -5.65 -3.31
C LEU A 199 7.03 -5.82 -2.04
N ASN A 200 5.81 -6.35 -2.15
CA ASN A 200 4.97 -6.65 -0.99
C ASN A 200 5.62 -7.70 -0.07
N LEU A 201 6.29 -8.73 -0.62
CA LEU A 201 7.06 -9.69 0.17
C LEU A 201 8.24 -9.04 0.89
N LEU A 202 8.95 -8.11 0.24
CA LEU A 202 10.05 -7.38 0.88
C LEU A 202 9.53 -6.51 2.02
N ILE A 203 8.44 -5.76 1.81
CA ILE A 203 7.83 -4.93 2.86
C ILE A 203 7.31 -5.83 4.01
N PHE A 204 6.70 -6.98 3.67
CA PHE A 204 6.28 -8.00 4.65
C PHE A 204 7.47 -8.48 5.49
N ALA A 205 8.59 -8.85 4.86
CA ALA A 205 9.78 -9.30 5.56
C ALA A 205 10.32 -8.21 6.50
N VAL A 206 10.33 -6.94 6.07
CA VAL A 206 10.77 -5.81 6.91
C VAL A 206 9.84 -5.61 8.11
N PHE A 207 8.52 -5.69 7.93
CA PHE A 207 7.58 -5.61 9.06
C PHE A 207 7.71 -6.79 10.02
N LEU A 208 7.90 -8.00 9.49
CA LEU A 208 8.11 -9.20 10.30
C LEU A 208 9.38 -9.07 11.13
N LEU A 209 10.47 -8.60 10.52
CA LEU A 209 11.71 -8.27 11.24
C LEU A 209 11.46 -7.19 12.31
N ALA A 210 10.71 -6.13 11.99
CA ALA A 210 10.39 -5.07 12.94
C ALA A 210 9.58 -5.59 14.15
N ALA A 211 8.73 -6.61 13.95
CA ALA A 211 7.95 -7.23 15.02
C ALA A 211 8.82 -7.93 16.08
N PHE A 212 10.02 -8.41 15.71
CA PHE A 212 10.97 -9.01 16.68
C PHE A 212 11.58 -7.97 17.62
N PHE A 213 11.54 -6.68 17.28
CA PHE A 213 12.03 -5.57 18.11
C PHE A 213 10.86 -4.86 18.85
N SER A 214 9.91 -5.65 19.38
CA SER A 214 8.74 -5.14 20.11
C SER A 214 9.12 -4.28 21.31
N ARG A 215 8.37 -3.18 21.53
CA ARG A 215 8.54 -2.32 22.71
C ARG A 215 8.03 -2.97 23.99
N LEU A 216 7.03 -3.85 23.88
CA LEU A 216 6.46 -4.54 25.03
C LEU A 216 7.46 -5.55 25.61
N ARG A 217 8.21 -6.24 24.73
CA ARG A 217 9.25 -7.20 25.13
C ARG A 217 10.48 -6.57 25.78
N GLU A 218 10.73 -5.29 25.57
CA GLU A 218 11.84 -4.56 26.22
C GLU A 218 11.53 -4.16 27.67
N ASN A 219 10.25 -4.21 28.10
CA ASN A 219 9.83 -3.84 29.45
C ASN A 219 9.47 -5.05 30.34
N GLU A 220 9.62 -6.27 29.84
CA GLU A 220 9.50 -7.54 30.58
C GLU A 220 10.89 -8.02 31.02
#